data_AF-E4PGV3-F1
#
_entry.id   AF-E4PGV3-F1
#
_cell.length_a   1.000
_cell.length_b   1.000
_cell.length_c   1.000
_cell.angle_alpha   90.00
_cell.angle_beta   90.00
_cell.angle_gamma   90.00
#
_symmetry.space_group_name_H-M   'P 1'
#
loop_
_entity.id
_entity.type
_entity.pdbx_description
1 polymer ?
#
loop_
_entity_poly.entity_id
_entity_poly.type
_entity_poly.pdbx_seq_one_letter_code
_entity_poly.pdbx_strand_id
1 'polypeptide(L)'
;MKIKPNSKIPALLDQSVSPSIRVFESGAILLYLAEKFNAFIPTDTAERAECLSWLFWQMGSALMLGGGFGHFYAYAPEKYEYPINRFAMEVKRQLDVLDRRLADNRFIAGNEYTIADMAIWPWYGALVANKIYEAAEFLETHTYTNVLRWTHEIAERPAVQRGRMDNRAWHPEEAGCRQAESRENQSQCAHQSGASVPVHQAGLRL
;
A
#
# COMPACT_ATOMS: atom_id res chain seq x y z
N MET A 1 20.85 7.83 16.57
CA MET A 1 19.44 7.67 17.02
C MET A 1 18.73 6.72 16.06
N LYS A 2 18.18 5.59 16.52
CA LYS A 2 17.54 4.61 15.62
C LYS A 2 16.21 5.20 15.10
N ILE A 3 16.04 5.41 13.80
CA ILE A 3 14.85 6.07 13.23
C ILE A 3 13.57 5.23 13.43
N LYS A 4 13.69 3.91 13.63
CA LYS A 4 12.54 2.98 13.76
C LYS A 4 12.76 2.00 14.91
N PRO A 5 12.09 2.18 16.07
CA PRO A 5 12.18 1.21 17.16
C PRO A 5 11.47 -0.12 16.82
N ASN A 6 10.42 -0.06 15.99
CA ASN A 6 9.61 -1.22 15.57
C ASN A 6 10.19 -2.00 14.36
N SER A 7 11.34 -1.59 13.82
CA SER A 7 12.00 -2.21 12.65
C SER A 7 11.14 -2.36 11.37
N LYS A 8 9.99 -1.67 11.27
CA LYS A 8 9.12 -1.66 10.08
C LYS A 8 9.27 -0.35 9.29
N ILE A 9 9.19 -0.43 7.97
CA ILE A 9 9.01 0.73 7.08
C ILE A 9 7.51 1.10 7.00
N PRO A 10 7.16 2.35 6.66
CA PRO A 10 8.03 3.51 6.45
C PRO A 10 8.44 4.19 7.76
N ALA A 11 9.46 5.06 7.67
CA ALA A 11 9.71 6.09 8.68
C ALA A 11 10.39 7.29 8.04
N LEU A 12 10.21 8.44 8.66
CA LEU A 12 10.59 9.75 8.19
C LEU A 12 11.41 10.46 9.27
N LEU A 13 12.42 11.21 8.84
CA LEU A 13 13.16 12.15 9.68
C LEU A 13 12.99 13.54 9.05
N ASP A 14 12.21 14.40 9.69
CA ASP A 14 12.05 15.78 9.28
C ASP A 14 13.26 16.60 9.74
N GLN A 15 14.06 17.01 8.77
CA GLN A 15 15.26 17.82 8.97
C GLN A 15 15.01 19.30 8.72
N SER A 16 13.78 19.73 8.41
CA SER A 16 13.48 21.15 8.19
C SER A 16 13.36 21.96 9.50
N VAL A 17 13.51 21.32 10.66
CA VAL A 17 13.41 21.92 11.99
C VAL A 17 14.57 21.47 12.88
N SER A 18 14.86 22.23 13.95
CA SER A 18 15.91 21.94 14.92
C SER A 18 15.35 21.90 16.35
N PRO A 19 15.50 20.79 17.10
CA PRO A 19 16.09 19.51 16.66
C PRO A 19 15.19 18.79 15.64
N SER A 20 15.79 17.91 14.82
CA SER A 20 15.06 17.13 13.82
C SER A 20 13.98 16.25 14.45
N ILE A 21 12.84 16.10 13.76
CA ILE A 21 11.70 15.31 14.25
C ILE A 21 11.66 13.95 13.57
N ARG A 22 11.58 12.88 14.36
CA ARG A 22 11.44 11.51 13.86
C ARG A 22 9.97 11.09 13.89
N VAL A 23 9.46 10.58 12.78
CA VAL A 23 8.08 10.07 12.64
C VAL A 23 8.10 8.66 12.05
N PHE A 24 7.36 7.72 12.62
CA PHE A 24 7.24 6.33 12.16
C PHE A 24 5.78 5.89 12.24
N GLU A 25 5.44 4.77 11.57
CA GLU A 25 4.08 4.38 11.18
C GLU A 25 3.52 5.24 10.03
N SER A 26 3.00 4.59 8.99
CA SER A 26 2.54 5.29 7.79
C SER A 26 1.38 6.25 8.07
N GLY A 27 0.42 5.87 8.92
CA GLY A 27 -0.68 6.74 9.31
C GLY A 27 -0.22 7.99 10.06
N ALA A 28 0.77 7.85 10.96
CA ALA A 28 1.35 8.99 11.66
C ALA A 28 2.15 9.91 10.72
N ILE A 29 2.88 9.35 9.75
CA ILE A 29 3.58 10.13 8.72
C ILE A 29 2.59 10.93 7.87
N LEU A 30 1.51 10.30 7.40
CA LEU A 30 0.48 10.97 6.61
C LEU A 30 -0.17 12.12 7.40
N LEU A 31 -0.57 11.87 8.65
CA LEU A 31 -1.15 12.88 9.51
C LEU A 31 -0.17 14.04 9.77
N TYR A 32 1.08 13.72 10.11
CA TYR A 32 2.12 14.72 10.35
C TYR A 32 2.35 15.63 9.14
N LEU A 33 2.46 15.07 7.93
CA LEU A 33 2.64 15.84 6.71
C LEU A 33 1.39 16.67 6.37
N ALA A 34 0.20 16.10 6.56
CA ALA A 34 -1.05 16.81 6.32
C ALA A 34 -1.21 18.03 7.23
N GLU A 35 -0.83 17.91 8.51
CA GLU A 35 -0.83 19.03 9.46
C GLU A 35 0.27 20.05 9.14
N LYS A 36 1.48 19.58 8.86
CA LYS A 36 2.62 20.45 8.54
C LYS A 36 2.38 21.33 7.32
N PHE A 37 1.69 20.81 6.30
CA PHE A 37 1.43 21.52 5.05
C PHE A 37 -0.02 21.98 4.89
N ASN A 38 -0.87 21.77 5.90
CA ASN A 38 -2.29 22.12 5.89
C ASN A 38 -3.02 21.64 4.62
N ALA A 39 -2.83 20.35 4.28
CA ALA A 39 -3.35 19.76 3.05
C ALA A 39 -3.85 18.32 3.27
N PHE A 40 -4.88 17.93 2.52
CA PHE A 40 -5.43 16.56 2.51
C PHE A 40 -6.02 16.08 3.85
N ILE A 41 -6.30 17.00 4.76
CA ILE A 41 -7.07 16.75 5.99
C ILE A 41 -8.02 17.94 6.22
N PRO A 42 -9.31 17.71 6.48
CA PRO A 42 -10.23 18.81 6.75
C PRO A 42 -9.90 19.58 8.02
N THR A 43 -10.29 20.86 8.06
CA THR A 43 -10.20 21.73 9.24
C THR A 43 -11.51 21.83 10.00
N ASP A 44 -12.66 21.61 9.33
CA ASP A 44 -13.93 21.43 10.01
C ASP A 44 -13.86 20.24 10.98
N THR A 45 -14.44 20.40 12.16
CA THR A 45 -14.30 19.40 13.24
C THR A 45 -14.97 18.08 12.89
N ALA A 46 -16.15 18.11 12.26
CA ALA A 46 -16.89 16.90 11.92
C ALA A 46 -16.24 16.17 10.75
N GLU A 47 -15.87 16.88 9.69
CA GLU A 47 -15.18 16.30 8.54
C GLU A 47 -13.80 15.73 8.92
N ARG A 48 -13.08 16.42 9.81
CA ARG A 48 -11.80 15.93 10.33
C ARG A 48 -11.98 14.66 11.15
N ALA A 49 -13.01 14.60 12.00
CA ALA A 49 -13.32 13.40 12.76
C ALA A 49 -13.62 12.21 11.85
N GLU A 50 -14.39 12.42 10.79
CA GLU A 50 -14.67 11.39 9.77
C GLU A 50 -13.39 10.92 9.06
N CYS A 51 -12.56 11.85 8.57
CA CYS A 51 -11.29 11.55 7.93
C CYS A 51 -10.37 10.72 8.84
N LEU A 52 -10.24 11.10 10.11
CA LEU A 52 -9.40 10.37 11.06
C LEU A 52 -10.00 9.00 11.39
N SER A 53 -11.32 8.87 11.45
CA SER A 53 -11.98 7.58 11.69
C SER A 53 -11.63 6.57 10.59
N TRP A 54 -11.65 6.98 9.31
CA TRP A 54 -11.23 6.12 8.20
C TRP A 54 -9.72 5.85 8.15
N LEU A 55 -8.88 6.83 8.51
CA LEU A 55 -7.44 6.63 8.63
C LEU A 55 -7.11 5.55 9.68
N PHE A 56 -7.71 5.64 10.87
CA PHE A 56 -7.48 4.68 11.95
C PHE A 56 -8.16 3.33 11.67
N TRP A 57 -9.32 3.31 11.01
CA TRP A 57 -9.91 2.08 10.48
C TRP A 57 -8.92 1.34 9.57
N GLN A 58 -8.21 2.05 8.70
CA GLN A 58 -7.23 1.45 7.80
C GLN A 58 -6.02 0.87 8.57
N MET A 59 -5.50 1.62 9.55
CA MET A 59 -4.41 1.15 10.41
C MET A 59 -4.74 -0.15 11.15
N GLY A 60 -5.98 -0.30 11.61
CA GLY A 60 -6.46 -1.53 12.26
C GLY A 60 -6.79 -2.66 11.28
N SER A 61 -7.32 -2.35 10.11
CA SER A 61 -7.86 -3.34 9.17
C SER A 61 -6.80 -3.97 8.27
N ALA A 62 -5.77 -3.21 7.87
CA ALA A 62 -4.76 -3.68 6.91
C ALA A 62 -3.94 -4.88 7.41
N LEU A 63 -3.81 -5.07 8.73
CA LEU A 63 -3.13 -6.25 9.28
C LEU A 63 -3.91 -7.53 8.99
N MET A 64 -5.25 -7.48 8.96
CA MET A 64 -6.09 -8.63 8.59
C MET A 64 -5.95 -8.97 7.11
N LEU A 65 -5.85 -7.96 6.24
CA LEU A 65 -5.63 -8.15 4.81
C LEU A 65 -4.21 -8.66 4.51
N GLY A 66 -3.18 -8.02 5.03
CA GLY A 66 -1.79 -8.38 4.73
C GLY A 66 -1.27 -9.55 5.56
N GLY A 67 -1.26 -9.40 6.89
CA GLY A 67 -0.72 -10.39 7.82
C GLY A 67 -1.63 -11.59 8.08
N GLY A 68 -2.93 -11.45 7.82
CA GLY A 68 -3.89 -12.54 7.81
C GLY A 68 -4.03 -13.15 6.43
N PHE A 69 -4.95 -12.59 5.62
CA PHE A 69 -5.32 -13.15 4.32
C PHE A 69 -4.12 -13.32 3.39
N GLY A 70 -3.36 -12.26 3.12
CA GLY A 70 -2.21 -12.28 2.22
C GLY A 70 -1.15 -13.29 2.64
N HIS A 71 -0.87 -13.41 3.94
CA HIS A 71 0.05 -14.42 4.45
C HIS A 71 -0.45 -15.84 4.17
N PHE A 72 -1.64 -16.21 4.65
CA PHE A 72 -2.15 -17.58 4.52
C PHE A 72 -2.53 -17.94 3.08
N TYR A 73 -2.97 -16.98 2.28
CA TYR A 73 -3.35 -17.19 0.88
C TYR A 73 -2.15 -17.23 -0.06
N ALA A 74 -1.17 -16.31 0.07
CA ALA A 74 -0.10 -16.16 -0.92
C ALA A 74 1.27 -16.66 -0.45
N TYR A 75 1.60 -16.58 0.85
CA TYR A 75 2.98 -16.79 1.32
C TYR A 75 3.20 -18.03 2.19
N ALA A 76 2.17 -18.52 2.89
CA ALA A 76 2.30 -19.72 3.72
C ALA A 76 2.78 -20.91 2.87
N PRO A 77 3.71 -21.73 3.38
CA PRO A 77 4.31 -22.84 2.61
C PRO A 77 3.28 -23.92 2.23
N GLU A 78 2.19 -24.01 2.99
CA GLU A 78 1.08 -24.91 2.78
C GLU A 78 -0.25 -24.14 2.81
N LYS A 79 -1.29 -24.70 2.20
CA LYS A 79 -2.63 -24.11 2.21
C LYS A 79 -3.42 -24.65 3.39
N TYR A 80 -3.72 -23.75 4.32
CA TYR A 80 -4.53 -24.04 5.50
C TYR A 80 -5.93 -23.49 5.30
N GLU A 81 -6.91 -24.38 5.09
CA GLU A 81 -8.29 -24.00 4.77
C GLU A 81 -8.91 -23.06 5.82
N TYR A 82 -8.82 -23.41 7.11
CA TYR A 82 -9.42 -22.63 8.19
C TYR A 82 -8.95 -21.16 8.23
N PRO A 83 -7.64 -20.84 8.32
CA PRO A 83 -7.22 -19.45 8.37
C PRO A 83 -7.47 -18.73 7.03
N ILE A 84 -7.35 -19.40 5.88
CA ILE A 84 -7.70 -18.79 4.60
C ILE A 84 -9.18 -18.36 4.62
N ASN A 85 -10.10 -19.25 4.97
CA ASN A 85 -11.53 -18.95 5.02
C ASN A 85 -11.84 -17.84 6.03
N ARG A 86 -11.24 -17.88 7.23
CA ARG A 86 -11.41 -16.85 8.26
C ARG A 86 -11.03 -15.47 7.75
N PHE A 87 -9.83 -15.33 7.19
CA PHE A 87 -9.33 -14.03 6.76
C PHE A 87 -9.93 -13.57 5.44
N ALA A 88 -10.29 -14.49 4.53
CA ALA A 88 -11.03 -14.16 3.32
C ALA A 88 -12.40 -13.57 3.65
N MET A 89 -13.13 -14.16 4.60
CA MET A 89 -14.41 -13.64 5.07
C MET A 89 -14.29 -12.22 5.62
N GLU A 90 -13.28 -11.96 6.45
CA GLU A 90 -13.03 -10.62 6.98
C GLU A 90 -12.62 -9.61 5.89
N VAL A 91 -11.78 -10.00 4.93
CA VAL A 91 -11.40 -9.12 3.81
C VAL A 91 -12.61 -8.80 2.93
N LYS A 92 -13.47 -9.77 2.63
CA LYS A 92 -14.74 -9.53 1.90
C LYS A 92 -15.65 -8.59 2.67
N ARG A 93 -15.73 -8.71 4.00
CA ARG A 93 -16.48 -7.78 4.86
C ARG A 93 -15.89 -6.36 4.81
N GLN A 94 -14.56 -6.22 4.83
CA GLN A 94 -13.90 -4.92 4.71
C GLN A 94 -14.15 -4.29 3.33
N LEU A 95 -14.10 -5.07 2.25
CA LEU A 95 -14.45 -4.61 0.91
C LEU A 95 -15.92 -4.17 0.82
N ASP A 96 -16.85 -4.90 1.42
CA ASP A 96 -18.27 -4.52 1.49
C ASP A 96 -18.49 -3.22 2.28
N VAL A 97 -17.77 -3.01 3.40
CA VAL A 97 -17.80 -1.72 4.13
C VAL A 97 -17.33 -0.58 3.24
N LEU A 98 -16.22 -0.75 2.53
CA LEU A 98 -15.69 0.27 1.62
C LEU A 98 -16.66 0.53 0.46
N ASP A 99 -17.21 -0.52 -0.14
CA ASP A 99 -18.08 -0.41 -1.31
C ASP A 99 -19.37 0.34 -0.97
N ARG A 100 -20.01 0.01 0.16
CA ARG A 100 -21.20 0.73 0.65
C ARG A 100 -20.88 2.19 0.94
N ARG A 101 -19.75 2.47 1.59
CA ARG A 101 -19.34 3.85 1.88
C ARG A 101 -19.14 4.66 0.59
N LEU A 102 -18.49 4.05 -0.40
CA LEU A 102 -18.18 4.66 -1.69
C LEU A 102 -19.37 4.68 -2.67
N ALA A 103 -20.50 4.07 -2.32
CA ALA A 103 -21.73 4.24 -3.08
C ALA A 103 -22.27 5.67 -2.93
N ASP A 104 -22.25 6.19 -1.69
CA ASP A 104 -22.81 7.50 -1.35
C ASP A 104 -21.75 8.62 -1.35
N ASN A 105 -20.47 8.28 -1.44
CA ASN A 105 -19.37 9.24 -1.35
C ASN A 105 -18.40 9.07 -2.53
N ARG A 106 -17.80 10.19 -2.95
CA ARG A 106 -16.76 10.16 -3.99
C ARG A 106 -15.44 9.58 -3.46
N PHE A 107 -15.08 9.98 -2.26
CA PHE A 107 -13.89 9.55 -1.53
C PHE A 107 -14.30 9.02 -0.16
N ILE A 108 -13.39 8.35 0.55
CA ILE A 108 -13.78 7.58 1.74
C ILE A 108 -14.33 8.47 2.87
N ALA A 109 -13.75 9.66 3.02
CA ALA A 109 -14.13 10.63 4.05
C ALA A 109 -15.21 11.62 3.59
N GLY A 110 -15.69 11.55 2.34
CA GLY A 110 -16.69 12.46 1.79
C GLY A 110 -16.43 12.83 0.33
N ASN A 111 -16.55 14.12 0.01
CA ASN A 111 -16.43 14.61 -1.37
C ASN A 111 -15.00 14.97 -1.79
N GLU A 112 -14.08 15.10 -0.84
CA GLU A 112 -12.69 15.48 -1.09
C GLU A 112 -11.71 14.34 -0.82
N TYR A 113 -10.60 14.34 -1.56
CA TYR A 113 -9.53 13.35 -1.42
C TYR A 113 -8.67 13.67 -0.20
N THR A 114 -8.52 12.70 0.71
CA THR A 114 -7.83 12.90 1.99
C THR A 114 -6.69 11.91 2.21
N ILE A 115 -5.96 12.09 3.31
CA ILE A 115 -5.00 11.09 3.80
C ILE A 115 -5.64 9.73 4.11
N ALA A 116 -6.94 9.65 4.37
CA ALA A 116 -7.62 8.37 4.55
C ALA A 116 -7.65 7.57 3.24
N ASP A 117 -7.95 8.23 2.12
CA ASP A 117 -7.86 7.61 0.79
C ASP A 117 -6.43 7.18 0.46
N MET A 118 -5.45 8.04 0.75
CA MET A 118 -4.02 7.73 0.56
C MET A 118 -3.57 6.49 1.35
N ALA A 119 -4.16 6.25 2.52
CA ALA A 119 -3.84 5.13 3.38
C ALA A 119 -4.52 3.83 2.92
N ILE A 120 -5.78 3.90 2.48
CA ILE A 120 -6.60 2.74 2.09
C ILE A 120 -6.22 2.25 0.69
N TRP A 121 -6.01 3.17 -0.25
CA TRP A 121 -5.87 2.86 -1.68
C TRP A 121 -4.71 1.93 -2.02
N PRO A 122 -3.50 2.08 -1.44
CA PRO A 122 -2.40 1.16 -1.71
C PRO A 122 -2.65 -0.29 -1.31
N TRP A 123 -3.63 -0.54 -0.44
CA TRP A 123 -4.03 -1.88 0.01
C TRP A 123 -5.22 -2.42 -0.78
N TYR A 124 -6.38 -1.79 -0.62
CA TYR A 124 -7.63 -2.30 -1.19
C TYR A 124 -7.73 -2.00 -2.68
N GLY A 125 -7.26 -0.83 -3.13
CA GLY A 125 -7.18 -0.51 -4.55
C GLY A 125 -6.23 -1.44 -5.29
N ALA A 126 -5.08 -1.75 -4.69
CA ALA A 126 -4.15 -2.74 -5.24
C ALA A 126 -4.75 -4.15 -5.28
N LEU A 127 -5.50 -4.55 -4.25
CA LEU A 127 -6.19 -5.84 -4.19
C LEU A 127 -7.23 -5.99 -5.30
N VAL A 128 -8.17 -5.05 -5.42
CA VAL A 128 -9.26 -5.14 -6.41
C VAL A 128 -8.76 -5.00 -7.85
N ALA A 129 -7.65 -4.29 -8.06
CA ALA A 129 -6.96 -4.18 -9.35
C ALA A 129 -6.02 -5.38 -9.64
N ASN A 130 -6.09 -6.44 -8.81
CA ASN A 130 -5.28 -7.66 -8.89
C ASN A 130 -3.76 -7.40 -8.95
N LYS A 131 -3.27 -6.42 -8.19
CA LYS A 131 -1.84 -6.06 -8.12
C LYS A 131 -1.11 -6.65 -6.92
N ILE A 132 -1.83 -7.27 -6.00
CA ILE A 132 -1.27 -8.00 -4.85
C ILE A 132 -1.98 -9.35 -4.71
N TYR A 133 -1.22 -10.37 -4.31
CA TYR A 133 -1.68 -11.73 -3.97
C TYR A 133 -2.38 -12.54 -5.06
N GLU A 134 -2.64 -11.99 -6.24
CA GLU A 134 -3.40 -12.67 -7.32
C GLU A 134 -4.75 -13.22 -6.83
N ALA A 135 -5.39 -12.48 -5.91
CA ALA A 135 -6.56 -12.93 -5.15
C ALA A 135 -7.89 -12.33 -5.64
N ALA A 136 -7.87 -11.49 -6.69
CA ALA A 136 -9.05 -10.75 -7.14
C ALA A 136 -10.23 -11.67 -7.51
N GLU A 137 -9.95 -12.76 -8.22
CA GLU A 137 -10.96 -13.75 -8.58
C GLU A 137 -11.50 -14.47 -7.34
N PHE A 138 -10.62 -14.96 -6.47
CA PHE A 138 -10.99 -15.69 -5.25
C PHE A 138 -11.88 -14.85 -4.30
N LEU A 139 -11.60 -13.55 -4.19
CA LEU A 139 -12.38 -12.64 -3.36
C LEU A 139 -13.60 -12.05 -4.09
N GLU A 140 -13.79 -12.37 -5.37
CA GLU A 140 -14.85 -11.84 -6.25
C GLU A 140 -14.82 -10.30 -6.33
N THR A 141 -13.62 -9.72 -6.48
CA THR A 141 -13.46 -8.26 -6.33
C THR A 141 -14.19 -7.44 -7.39
N HIS A 142 -14.55 -8.07 -8.52
CA HIS A 142 -15.34 -7.47 -9.59
C HIS A 142 -16.75 -7.04 -9.15
N THR A 143 -17.25 -7.58 -8.04
CA THR A 143 -18.56 -7.25 -7.47
C THR A 143 -18.58 -5.91 -6.71
N TYR A 144 -17.42 -5.43 -6.25
CA TYR A 144 -17.29 -4.16 -5.51
C TYR A 144 -17.09 -3.00 -6.47
N THR A 145 -18.15 -2.65 -7.19
CA THR A 145 -18.11 -1.66 -8.28
C THR A 145 -17.72 -0.26 -7.82
N ASN A 146 -18.09 0.13 -6.60
CA ASN A 146 -17.78 1.44 -6.05
C ASN A 146 -16.30 1.54 -5.63
N VAL A 147 -15.77 0.46 -5.05
CA VAL A 147 -14.33 0.36 -4.75
C VAL A 147 -13.51 0.39 -6.04
N LEU A 148 -13.95 -0.31 -7.09
CA LEU A 148 -13.29 -0.27 -8.40
C LEU A 148 -13.30 1.14 -9.00
N ARG A 149 -14.45 1.82 -9.01
CA ARG A 149 -14.56 3.20 -9.48
C ARG A 149 -13.58 4.13 -8.77
N TRP A 150 -13.60 4.12 -7.43
CA TRP A 150 -12.69 4.91 -6.60
C TRP A 150 -11.22 4.55 -6.85
N THR A 151 -10.94 3.26 -7.06
CA THR A 151 -9.59 2.78 -7.36
C THR A 151 -9.06 3.37 -8.65
N HIS A 152 -9.86 3.34 -9.72
CA HIS A 152 -9.50 3.89 -11.02
C HIS A 152 -9.32 5.40 -10.97
N GLU A 153 -10.27 6.12 -10.35
CA GLU A 153 -10.21 7.57 -10.22
C GLU A 153 -8.93 8.05 -9.50
N ILE A 154 -8.53 7.39 -8.41
CA ILE A 154 -7.28 7.72 -7.71
C ILE A 154 -6.05 7.33 -8.53
N ALA A 155 -6.10 6.24 -9.29
CA ALA A 155 -4.98 5.78 -10.14
C ALA A 155 -4.63 6.78 -11.25
N GLU A 156 -5.58 7.60 -11.69
CA GLU A 156 -5.40 8.62 -12.72
C GLU A 156 -4.67 9.87 -12.18
N ARG A 157 -4.54 10.03 -10.86
CA ARG A 157 -3.87 11.20 -10.26
C ARG A 157 -2.37 11.17 -10.57
N PRO A 158 -1.79 12.22 -11.20
CA PRO A 158 -0.37 12.24 -11.54
C PRO A 158 0.56 12.05 -10.34
N ALA A 159 0.19 12.56 -9.17
CA ALA A 159 0.96 12.38 -7.93
C ALA A 159 0.97 10.92 -7.45
N VAL A 160 -0.14 10.18 -7.62
CA VAL A 160 -0.23 8.76 -7.28
C VAL A 160 0.61 7.93 -8.24
N GLN A 161 0.57 8.25 -9.54
CA GLN A 161 1.42 7.58 -10.54
C GLN A 161 2.91 7.73 -10.21
N ARG A 162 3.37 8.95 -9.90
CA ARG A 162 4.77 9.20 -9.47
C ARG A 162 5.10 8.48 -8.17
N GLY A 163 4.26 8.62 -7.14
CA GLY A 163 4.51 8.02 -5.83
C GLY A 163 4.56 6.49 -5.85
N ARG A 164 3.91 5.83 -6.82
CA ARG A 164 3.99 4.38 -7.01
C ARG A 164 5.30 3.91 -7.64
N MET A 165 6.01 4.77 -8.38
CA MET A 165 7.29 4.43 -9.02
C MET A 165 8.45 4.48 -8.02
N ASP A 166 8.39 5.39 -7.05
CA ASP A 166 9.40 5.51 -6.01
C ASP A 166 9.45 4.25 -5.12
N ASN A 167 10.65 3.68 -4.96
CA ASN A 167 10.97 2.45 -4.19
C ASN A 167 10.40 1.11 -4.72
N ARG A 168 9.90 1.02 -5.97
CA ARG A 168 9.70 -0.29 -6.59
C ARG A 168 11.03 -0.89 -7.02
N ALA A 169 11.42 -2.02 -6.42
CA ALA A 169 12.49 -2.88 -6.93
C ALA A 169 12.14 -3.59 -8.26
N TRP A 170 11.16 -3.08 -9.00
CA TRP A 170 10.49 -3.78 -10.10
C TRP A 170 10.42 -2.89 -11.34
N HIS A 171 11.60 -2.57 -11.88
CA HIS A 171 11.81 -2.17 -13.27
C HIS A 171 13.18 -2.70 -13.72
N PRO A 172 13.25 -3.72 -14.58
CA PRO A 172 14.53 -4.26 -15.06
C PRO A 172 15.35 -3.28 -15.91
N GLU A 173 14.74 -2.21 -16.43
CA GLU A 173 15.36 -1.42 -17.51
C GLU A 173 15.77 0.01 -17.16
N GLU A 174 15.42 0.52 -15.97
CA GLU A 174 15.72 1.94 -15.62
C GLU A 174 16.43 2.12 -14.27
N ALA A 175 16.97 1.04 -13.69
CA ALA A 175 17.86 1.11 -12.53
C ALA A 175 19.30 1.57 -12.89
N GLY A 176 19.54 1.91 -14.15
CA GLY A 176 20.77 2.54 -14.59
C GLY A 176 20.67 4.05 -14.43
N CYS A 177 21.49 4.62 -13.55
CA CYS A 177 21.77 6.05 -13.45
C CYS A 177 20.81 6.89 -12.58
N ARG A 178 20.78 6.62 -11.27
CA ARG A 178 20.50 7.69 -10.28
C ARG A 178 21.28 7.55 -8.96
N GLN A 179 22.30 6.70 -8.91
CA GLN A 179 23.19 6.54 -7.76
C GLN A 179 24.64 6.31 -8.22
N ALA A 180 25.29 7.37 -8.70
CA ALA A 180 26.74 7.33 -8.91
C ALA A 180 27.34 8.73 -8.70
N GLU A 181 27.22 9.26 -7.48
CA GLU A 181 28.01 10.40 -7.02
C GLU A 181 28.94 9.98 -5.87
N SER A 182 29.78 8.96 -6.11
CA SER A 182 31.07 8.81 -5.43
C SER A 182 31.96 7.85 -6.21
N ARG A 183 33.26 8.15 -6.30
CA ARG A 183 34.27 7.40 -7.06
C ARG A 183 34.56 5.99 -6.51
N GLU A 184 33.99 5.62 -5.37
CA GLU A 184 34.22 4.32 -4.73
C GLU A 184 33.33 3.18 -5.28
N ASN A 185 32.21 3.49 -5.95
CA ASN A 185 31.26 2.46 -6.42
C ASN A 185 31.52 1.91 -7.83
N GLN A 186 32.54 2.40 -8.55
CA GLN A 186 32.81 1.91 -9.91
C GLN A 186 33.40 0.49 -9.96
N SER A 187 34.06 0.03 -8.91
CA SER A 187 34.71 -1.29 -8.88
C SER A 187 33.74 -2.45 -8.62
N GLN A 188 32.56 -2.19 -8.04
CA GLN A 188 31.59 -3.24 -7.71
C GLN A 188 30.62 -3.57 -8.86
N CYS A 189 30.47 -2.68 -9.84
CA CYS A 189 29.52 -2.87 -10.95
C CYS A 189 29.98 -3.90 -12.00
N ALA A 190 31.28 -4.25 -12.02
CA ALA A 190 31.86 -5.13 -13.04
C ALA A 190 31.68 -6.64 -12.79
N HIS A 191 31.12 -7.06 -11.64
CA HIS A 191 31.08 -8.48 -11.25
C HIS A 191 29.71 -9.19 -11.39
N GLN A 192 28.66 -8.52 -11.89
CA GLN A 192 27.31 -9.10 -11.97
C GLN A 192 26.81 -9.39 -13.40
N SER A 193 27.69 -9.40 -14.41
CA SER A 193 27.35 -9.85 -15.77
C SER A 193 27.74 -11.33 -15.97
N GLY A 194 27.01 -12.25 -15.34
CA GLY A 194 27.16 -13.69 -15.56
C GLY A 194 25.81 -14.34 -15.84
N ALA A 195 25.53 -14.62 -17.12
CA ALA A 195 24.26 -15.16 -17.62
C ALA A 195 24.13 -16.70 -17.54
N SER A 196 22.87 -17.16 -17.65
CA SER A 196 22.34 -18.52 -18.01
C SER A 196 22.09 -19.50 -16.83
N VAL A 197 21.03 -20.34 -16.74
CA VAL A 197 20.18 -21.12 -17.70
C VAL A 197 18.79 -21.43 -17.05
N PRO A 198 17.68 -21.67 -17.81
CA PRO A 198 16.33 -21.88 -17.26
C PRO A 198 16.02 -23.36 -16.90
N VAL A 199 15.13 -23.58 -15.92
CA VAL A 199 14.62 -24.91 -15.54
C VAL A 199 13.20 -25.13 -16.07
N HIS A 200 13.04 -26.26 -16.75
CA HIS A 200 11.88 -26.74 -17.47
C HIS A 200 10.67 -27.12 -16.60
N GLN A 201 9.52 -27.13 -17.28
CA GLN A 201 8.20 -27.68 -16.93
C GLN A 201 8.20 -29.08 -16.27
N ALA A 202 7.32 -29.24 -15.27
CA ALA A 202 6.47 -30.40 -15.02
C ALA A 202 5.28 -29.87 -14.19
N GLY A 203 4.00 -30.02 -14.50
CA GLY A 203 3.33 -31.08 -15.24
C GLY A 203 2.73 -32.09 -14.25
N LEU A 204 1.68 -31.74 -13.51
CA LEU A 204 0.81 -32.74 -12.89
C LEU A 204 -0.65 -32.25 -12.85
N ARG A 205 -1.48 -32.99 -13.57
CA ARG A 205 -2.94 -33.08 -13.42
C ARG A 205 -3.23 -33.80 -12.11
N LEU A 206 -4.17 -33.27 -11.33
CA LEU A 206 -5.38 -33.92 -10.84
C LEU A 206 -6.36 -32.81 -10.43
#